data_AF-A0A4U7D6X2-F1
#
_entry.id   AF-A0A4U7D6X2-F1
#
_cell.length_a   1.000
_cell.length_b   1.000
_cell.length_c   1.000
_cell.angle_alpha   90.00
_cell.angle_beta   90.00
_cell.angle_gamma   90.00
#
_symmetry.space_group_name_H-M   'P 1'
#
loop_
_entity.id
_entity.type
_entity.pdbx_description
1 polymer ?
#
loop_
_entity_poly.entity_id
_entity_poly.type
_entity_poly.pdbx_seq_one_letter_code
_entity_poly.pdbx_strand_id
1 'polypeptide(L)'
;MRSWLPTSSPSPPHLEVDVPRAHLRQLLEPVVAVDGQTTLTIGGDALVATSVDDPQVTAVEATLHKSDCRYFEATPGSMTVDPKELLDVLAAERDGDELAQLRYDPKASTLRLTLSSFVHRQTVSIDVAVEKPDIDGTPDRVTTYHMRDDLAHGLQYFTEHAAVVAFGYDAAETECYLEEITTGEAPSEATTRYRCPREQQASSVPSESVRTALP
;
A
#
# COMPACT_ATOMS: atom_id res chain seq x y z
N MET A 1 49.28 13.22 5.21
CA MET A 1 48.70 12.14 6.03
C MET A 1 47.33 11.79 5.46
N ARG A 2 47.17 10.59 4.90
CA ARG A 2 45.89 10.12 4.34
C ARG A 2 45.03 9.60 5.48
N SER A 3 43.94 10.30 5.79
CA SER A 3 42.88 9.79 6.68
C SER A 3 41.98 8.88 5.86
N TRP A 4 42.04 7.58 6.12
CA TRP A 4 41.08 6.62 5.61
C TRP A 4 39.94 6.56 6.61
N LEU A 5 38.87 7.32 6.35
CA LEU A 5 37.57 6.99 6.95
C LEU A 5 37.20 5.58 6.45
N PRO A 6 36.81 4.65 7.32
CA PRO A 6 36.23 3.40 6.87
C PRO A 6 34.89 3.75 6.20
N THR A 7 34.86 3.70 4.87
CA THR A 7 33.63 3.53 4.11
C THR A 7 33.11 2.15 4.47
N SER A 8 32.36 2.08 5.57
CA SER A 8 31.60 0.90 5.94
C SER A 8 30.61 0.72 4.80
N SER A 9 30.84 -0.24 3.90
CA SER A 9 29.81 -0.64 2.95
C SER A 9 28.54 -0.93 3.75
N PRO A 10 27.37 -0.40 3.35
CA PRO A 10 26.14 -0.74 4.03
C PRO A 10 26.03 -2.26 4.08
N SER A 11 25.75 -2.79 5.28
CA SER A 11 25.53 -4.23 5.41
C SER A 11 24.31 -4.58 4.55
N PRO A 12 24.35 -5.69 3.79
CA PRO A 12 23.20 -6.07 2.97
C PRO A 12 21.96 -6.18 3.86
N PRO A 13 20.75 -5.88 3.33
CA PRO A 13 19.53 -6.03 4.09
C PRO A 13 19.45 -7.46 4.64
N HIS A 14 18.85 -7.59 5.81
CA HIS A 14 18.53 -8.87 6.41
C HIS A 14 17.03 -8.88 6.65
N LEU A 15 16.40 -10.01 6.34
CA LEU A 15 14.98 -10.20 6.55
C LEU A 15 14.73 -11.65 6.94
N GLU A 16 14.12 -11.84 8.11
CA GLU A 16 13.57 -13.09 8.57
C GLU A 16 12.30 -12.82 9.36
N VAL A 17 11.16 -13.20 8.79
CA VAL A 17 9.84 -12.92 9.37
C VAL A 17 8.95 -14.16 9.28
N ASP A 18 8.29 -14.49 10.39
CA ASP A 18 7.19 -15.45 10.43
C ASP A 18 5.88 -14.68 10.66
N VAL A 19 4.99 -14.72 9.68
CA VAL A 19 3.78 -13.88 9.64
C VAL A 19 2.55 -14.73 9.26
N PRO A 20 1.38 -14.53 9.89
CA PRO A 20 0.14 -15.15 9.40
C PRO A 20 -0.11 -14.80 7.93
N ARG A 21 -0.47 -15.78 7.11
CA ARG A 21 -0.66 -15.55 5.66
C ARG A 21 -1.69 -14.46 5.37
N ALA A 22 -2.74 -14.35 6.18
CA ALA A 22 -3.73 -13.28 6.07
C ALA A 22 -3.10 -11.88 6.11
N HIS A 23 -2.16 -11.64 7.03
CA HIS A 23 -1.47 -10.35 7.13
C HIS A 23 -0.50 -10.13 5.97
N LEU A 24 0.20 -11.18 5.52
CA LEU A 24 1.07 -11.08 4.34
C LEU A 24 0.26 -10.80 3.06
N ARG A 25 -0.95 -11.35 2.94
CA ARG A 25 -1.88 -11.02 1.86
C ARG A 25 -2.34 -9.57 1.93
N GLN A 26 -2.70 -9.07 3.12
CA GLN A 26 -3.07 -7.66 3.31
C GLN A 26 -1.94 -6.69 2.92
N LEU A 27 -0.68 -7.10 3.06
CA LEU A 27 0.47 -6.33 2.57
C LEU A 27 0.58 -6.33 1.04
N LEU A 28 0.31 -7.46 0.38
CA LEU A 28 0.61 -7.66 -1.04
C LEU A 28 -0.57 -7.39 -1.98
N GLU A 29 -1.81 -7.68 -1.56
CA GLU A 29 -3.01 -7.49 -2.39
C GLU A 29 -3.18 -6.04 -2.90
N PRO A 30 -2.98 -4.99 -2.08
CA PRO A 30 -3.15 -3.61 -2.56
C PRO A 30 -2.15 -3.22 -3.64
N VAL A 31 -0.90 -3.66 -3.53
CA VAL A 31 0.19 -3.24 -4.44
C VAL A 31 0.12 -3.92 -5.81
N VAL A 32 -0.53 -5.09 -5.90
CA VAL A 32 -0.81 -5.77 -7.17
C VAL A 32 -1.83 -5.01 -8.03
N ALA A 33 -2.72 -4.23 -7.42
CA ALA A 33 -3.75 -3.50 -8.15
C ALA A 33 -3.22 -2.37 -9.05
N VAL A 34 -1.99 -1.89 -8.80
CA VAL A 34 -1.37 -0.77 -9.52
C VAL A 34 -0.65 -1.20 -10.81
N ASP A 35 -0.41 -2.51 -10.99
CA ASP A 35 0.31 -3.10 -12.15
C ASP A 35 1.61 -2.36 -12.49
N GLY A 36 2.40 -2.06 -11.46
CA GLY A 36 3.62 -1.26 -11.56
C GLY A 36 4.80 -1.90 -10.84
N GLN A 37 5.94 -1.21 -10.87
CA GLN A 37 7.13 -1.68 -10.15
C GLN A 37 6.87 -1.66 -8.65
N THR A 38 7.06 -2.81 -7.99
CA THR A 38 6.86 -2.93 -6.55
C THR A 38 8.19 -3.05 -5.80
N THR A 39 8.35 -2.20 -4.80
CA THR A 39 9.47 -2.25 -3.84
C THR A 39 8.96 -2.69 -2.47
N LEU A 40 9.67 -3.62 -1.86
CA LEU A 40 9.54 -3.97 -0.45
C LEU A 40 10.64 -3.25 0.34
N THR A 41 10.24 -2.26 1.13
CA THR A 41 11.11 -1.55 2.08
C THR A 41 11.07 -2.25 3.43
N ILE A 42 12.24 -2.61 3.91
CA ILE A 42 12.48 -3.22 5.22
C ILE A 42 12.83 -2.09 6.19
N GLY A 43 11.94 -1.80 7.11
CA GLY A 43 12.17 -0.89 8.23
C GLY A 43 12.70 -1.63 9.46
N GLY A 44 12.94 -0.88 10.54
CA GLY A 44 13.32 -1.46 11.84
C GLY A 44 12.15 -2.14 12.58
N ASP A 45 10.91 -1.80 12.23
CA ASP A 45 9.70 -2.26 12.90
C ASP A 45 8.54 -2.62 11.95
N ALA A 46 8.73 -2.49 10.65
CA ALA A 46 7.70 -2.79 9.67
C ALA A 46 8.29 -3.19 8.32
N LEU A 47 7.48 -3.89 7.52
CA LEU A 47 7.65 -4.02 6.09
C LEU A 47 6.68 -3.09 5.39
N VAL A 48 7.16 -2.36 4.39
CA VAL A 48 6.35 -1.44 3.60
C VAL A 48 6.46 -1.85 2.14
N ALA A 49 5.34 -2.28 1.55
CA ALA A 49 5.25 -2.54 0.13
C ALA A 49 4.74 -1.28 -0.56
N THR A 50 5.47 -0.83 -1.57
CA THR A 50 5.11 0.35 -2.37
C THR A 50 5.11 -0.04 -3.84
N SER A 51 4.02 0.28 -4.53
CA SER A 51 3.90 0.10 -5.99
C SER A 51 3.47 1.41 -6.62
N VAL A 52 4.09 1.75 -7.74
CA VAL A 52 3.82 2.97 -8.51
C VAL A 52 3.62 2.56 -9.96
N ASP A 53 2.56 3.08 -10.58
CA ASP A 53 2.26 2.80 -11.98
C ASP A 53 3.30 3.47 -12.92
N ASP A 54 3.43 2.95 -14.14
CA ASP A 54 4.37 3.48 -15.13
C ASP A 54 4.18 4.98 -15.45
N PRO A 55 2.93 5.51 -15.53
CA PRO A 55 2.72 6.94 -15.71
C PRO A 55 3.10 7.79 -14.49
N GLN A 56 3.38 7.16 -13.34
CA GLN A 56 3.66 7.81 -12.06
C GLN A 56 2.54 8.75 -11.62
N VAL A 57 1.30 8.29 -11.73
CA VAL A 57 0.10 9.03 -11.29
C VAL A 57 -0.64 8.30 -10.17
N THR A 58 -0.44 6.98 -10.04
CA THR A 58 -1.02 6.14 -9.01
C THR A 58 0.10 5.51 -8.19
N ALA A 59 0.03 5.68 -6.87
CA ALA A 59 0.89 4.96 -5.95
C ALA A 59 0.06 4.32 -4.84
N VAL A 60 0.37 3.07 -4.52
CA VAL A 60 -0.19 2.36 -3.37
C VAL A 60 0.92 1.99 -2.43
N GLU A 61 0.65 2.20 -1.14
CA GLU A 61 1.49 1.75 -0.05
C GLU A 61 0.68 0.89 0.90
N ALA A 62 1.25 -0.25 1.29
CA ALA A 62 0.72 -1.11 2.32
C ALA A 62 1.82 -1.40 3.35
N THR A 63 1.44 -1.48 4.63
CA THR A 63 2.37 -1.68 5.73
C THR A 63 2.00 -2.92 6.53
N LEU A 64 3.00 -3.71 6.89
CA LEU A 64 2.91 -4.82 7.84
C LEU A 64 3.80 -4.50 9.02
N HIS A 65 3.22 -4.27 10.19
CA HIS A 65 3.97 -3.92 11.38
C HIS A 65 4.48 -5.20 12.09
N LYS A 66 5.62 -5.11 12.78
CA LYS A 66 6.21 -6.24 13.50
C LYS A 66 5.29 -6.87 14.55
N SER A 67 4.32 -6.13 15.07
CA SER A 67 3.31 -6.64 16.03
C SER A 67 2.41 -7.70 15.42
N ASP A 68 2.26 -7.67 14.10
CA ASP A 68 1.39 -8.57 13.34
C ASP A 68 2.14 -9.83 12.92
N CYS A 69 3.43 -9.91 13.27
CA CYS A 69 4.33 -11.02 13.01
C CYS A 69 4.56 -11.82 14.30
N ARG A 70 4.74 -13.13 14.17
CA ARG A 70 5.16 -13.99 15.28
C ARG A 70 6.65 -13.86 15.55
N TYR A 71 7.42 -13.69 14.48
CA TYR A 71 8.86 -13.46 14.51
C TYR A 71 9.20 -12.34 13.54
N PHE A 72 10.08 -11.42 13.94
CA PHE A 72 10.55 -10.34 13.10
C PHE A 72 11.99 -9.99 13.44
N GLU A 73 12.90 -10.30 12.52
CA GLU A 73 14.29 -9.87 12.57
C GLU A 73 14.66 -9.26 11.23
N ALA A 74 15.16 -8.02 11.26
CA ALA A 74 15.42 -7.27 10.05
C ALA A 74 16.56 -6.27 10.22
N THR A 75 17.29 -6.06 9.13
CA THR A 75 18.21 -4.93 8.94
C THR A 75 17.66 -4.07 7.81
N PRO A 76 17.60 -2.73 7.98
CA PRO A 76 16.99 -1.86 6.99
C PRO A 76 17.57 -2.00 5.59
N GLY A 77 16.71 -1.81 4.59
CA GLY A 77 17.06 -1.78 3.18
C GLY A 77 15.82 -1.92 2.31
N SER A 78 15.98 -1.95 1.00
CA SER A 78 14.86 -2.11 0.07
C SER A 78 15.19 -3.11 -1.01
N MET A 79 14.16 -3.75 -1.56
CA MET A 79 14.31 -4.67 -2.69
C MET A 79 13.11 -4.65 -3.63
N THR A 80 13.35 -4.88 -4.91
CA THR A 80 12.27 -5.09 -5.89
C THR A 80 11.69 -6.49 -5.74
N VAL A 81 10.37 -6.61 -5.77
CA VAL A 81 9.64 -7.88 -5.64
C VAL A 81 8.59 -8.01 -6.74
N ASP A 82 8.26 -9.25 -7.11
CA ASP A 82 7.03 -9.57 -7.82
C ASP A 82 5.94 -9.94 -6.79
N PRO A 83 5.02 -9.03 -6.45
CA PRO A 83 3.99 -9.32 -5.45
C PRO A 83 2.95 -10.33 -5.96
N LYS A 84 2.78 -10.48 -7.28
CA LYS A 84 1.81 -11.39 -7.88
C LYS A 84 2.27 -12.84 -7.73
N GLU A 85 3.54 -13.13 -8.03
CA GLU A 85 4.10 -14.47 -7.82
C GLU A 85 3.99 -14.91 -6.35
N LEU A 86 4.23 -13.99 -5.40
CA LEU A 86 4.05 -14.27 -3.98
C LEU A 86 2.59 -14.54 -3.61
N LEU A 87 1.64 -13.75 -4.12
CA LEU A 87 0.21 -13.97 -3.88
C LEU A 87 -0.30 -15.28 -4.48
N ASP A 88 0.15 -15.66 -5.68
CA ASP A 88 -0.22 -16.92 -6.32
C ASP A 88 0.21 -18.12 -5.47
N VAL A 89 1.41 -18.06 -4.88
CA VAL A 89 1.90 -19.09 -3.94
C VAL A 89 1.09 -19.10 -2.65
N LEU A 90 0.73 -17.92 -2.10
CA LEU A 90 -0.10 -17.82 -0.91
C LEU A 90 -1.53 -18.36 -1.15
N ALA A 91 -2.07 -18.17 -2.35
CA ALA A 91 -3.40 -18.64 -2.73
C ALA A 91 -3.45 -20.16 -2.99
N ALA A 92 -2.31 -20.81 -3.23
CA ALA A 92 -2.23 -22.25 -3.45
C ALA A 92 -2.55 -23.08 -2.18
N GLU A 93 -2.48 -22.48 -1.00
CA GLU A 93 -2.84 -23.12 0.26
C GLU A 93 -4.15 -22.58 0.86
N ARG A 94 -4.91 -23.46 1.51
CA ARG A 94 -6.30 -23.18 1.89
C ARG A 94 -6.49 -22.40 3.18
N ASP A 95 -5.53 -22.42 4.10
CA ASP A 95 -5.83 -22.09 5.50
C ASP A 95 -5.63 -20.61 5.91
N GLY A 96 -4.78 -19.76 5.35
CA GLY A 96 -4.75 -18.32 5.73
C GLY A 96 -4.25 -17.94 7.15
N ASP A 97 -4.53 -18.71 8.22
CA ASP A 97 -4.07 -18.43 9.59
C ASP A 97 -2.71 -19.09 9.88
N GLU A 98 -2.32 -20.14 9.14
CA GLU A 98 -0.95 -20.66 9.25
C GLU A 98 0.09 -19.60 8.86
N LEU A 99 1.29 -19.80 9.39
CA LEU A 99 2.42 -18.90 9.20
C LEU A 99 3.08 -19.11 7.84
N ALA A 100 3.35 -17.99 7.17
CA ALA A 100 4.33 -17.89 6.10
C ALA A 100 5.65 -17.40 6.68
N GLN A 101 6.74 -18.00 6.22
CA GLN A 101 8.09 -17.52 6.51
C GLN A 101 8.67 -16.80 5.30
N LEU A 102 9.00 -15.52 5.47
CA LEU A 102 9.64 -14.67 4.48
C LEU A 102 11.11 -14.44 4.87
N ARG A 103 12.04 -14.86 4.01
CA ARG A 103 13.49 -14.77 4.28
C ARG A 103 14.25 -14.24 3.07
N TYR A 104 15.16 -13.29 3.30
CA TYR A 104 16.08 -12.83 2.26
C TYR A 104 17.45 -13.53 2.40
N ASP A 105 17.93 -14.12 1.30
CA ASP A 105 19.28 -14.68 1.20
C ASP A 105 20.19 -13.71 0.42
N PRO A 106 21.12 -13.00 1.10
CA PRO A 106 22.00 -12.04 0.45
C PRO A 106 23.03 -12.70 -0.48
N LYS A 107 23.38 -13.98 -0.28
CA LYS A 107 24.35 -14.68 -1.13
C LYS A 107 23.74 -15.05 -2.48
N ALA A 108 22.47 -15.44 -2.47
CA ALA A 108 21.73 -15.79 -3.67
C ALA A 108 21.03 -14.57 -4.31
N SER A 109 20.91 -13.45 -3.59
CA SER A 109 20.06 -12.31 -3.97
C SER A 109 18.63 -12.74 -4.24
N THR A 110 18.09 -13.59 -3.37
CA THR A 110 16.74 -14.15 -3.51
C THR A 110 15.90 -13.91 -2.27
N LEU A 111 14.63 -13.56 -2.49
CA LEU A 111 13.60 -13.59 -1.48
C LEU A 111 12.92 -14.96 -1.51
N ARG A 112 12.83 -15.60 -0.36
CA ARG A 112 12.24 -16.93 -0.19
C ARG A 112 10.97 -16.82 0.64
N LEU A 113 9.87 -17.33 0.09
CA LEU A 113 8.62 -17.56 0.79
C LEU A 113 8.48 -19.06 1.08
N THR A 114 8.34 -19.42 2.34
CA THR A 114 8.12 -20.81 2.78
C THR A 114 6.78 -20.91 3.48
N LEU A 115 5.95 -21.83 2.99
CA LEU A 115 4.67 -22.24 3.56
C LEU A 115 4.79 -23.70 4.04
N SER A 116 3.70 -24.24 4.60
CA SER A 116 3.64 -25.63 5.08
C SER A 116 3.97 -26.65 3.98
N SER A 117 3.52 -26.40 2.75
CA SER A 117 3.63 -27.32 1.61
C SER A 117 4.46 -26.76 0.45
N PHE A 118 4.74 -25.46 0.43
CA PHE A 118 5.41 -24.79 -0.69
C PHE A 118 6.66 -24.03 -0.27
N VAL A 119 7.65 -24.02 -1.16
CA VAL A 119 8.80 -23.13 -1.07
C VAL A 119 8.94 -22.42 -2.40
N HIS A 120 8.77 -21.11 -2.39
CA HIS A 120 8.97 -20.24 -3.54
C HIS A 120 10.21 -19.37 -3.34
N ARG A 121 10.91 -19.09 -4.44
CA ARG A 121 12.08 -18.20 -4.48
C ARG A 121 11.96 -17.31 -5.70
N GLN A 122 12.15 -16.02 -5.50
CA GLN A 122 12.29 -15.05 -6.57
C GLN A 122 13.61 -14.30 -6.42
N THR A 123 14.22 -13.94 -7.54
CA THR A 123 15.38 -13.05 -7.58
C THR A 123 14.93 -11.63 -7.26
N VAL A 124 15.73 -10.91 -6.47
CA VAL A 124 15.44 -9.53 -6.10
C VAL A 124 16.64 -8.62 -6.35
N SER A 125 16.36 -7.37 -6.68
CA SER A 125 17.36 -6.30 -6.79
C SER A 125 17.30 -5.44 -5.54
N ILE A 126 18.43 -5.24 -4.86
CA ILE A 126 18.51 -4.42 -3.64
C ILE A 126 18.78 -2.95 -3.95
N ASP A 127 18.54 -2.09 -2.96
CA ASP A 127 18.80 -0.64 -3.01
C ASP A 127 18.03 0.09 -4.12
N VAL A 128 16.87 -0.47 -4.47
CA VAL A 128 15.91 0.16 -5.40
C VAL A 128 14.79 0.77 -4.57
N ALA A 129 14.49 2.03 -4.82
CA ALA A 129 13.32 2.72 -4.27
C ALA A 129 12.45 3.22 -5.44
N VAL A 130 11.15 3.10 -5.31
CA VAL A 130 10.19 3.75 -6.19
C VAL A 130 9.93 5.17 -5.69
N GLU A 131 9.97 6.14 -6.60
CA GLU A 131 9.61 7.52 -6.31
C GLU A 131 8.10 7.65 -6.36
N LYS A 132 7.50 8.12 -5.27
CA LYS A 132 6.05 8.37 -5.22
C LYS A 132 5.74 9.66 -5.96
N PRO A 133 4.58 9.75 -6.64
CA PRO A 133 4.13 11.00 -7.22
C PRO A 133 4.01 12.05 -6.13
N ASP A 134 4.60 13.22 -6.39
CA ASP A 134 4.39 14.39 -5.52
C ASP A 134 3.00 14.96 -5.79
N ILE A 135 2.28 15.29 -4.73
CA ILE A 135 0.99 15.97 -4.82
C ILE A 135 1.28 17.43 -4.50
N ASP A 136 1.47 18.22 -5.56
CA ASP A 136 1.75 19.65 -5.45
C ASP A 136 0.63 20.38 -4.68
N GLY A 137 1.05 21.18 -3.68
CA GLY A 137 0.19 22.12 -2.98
C GLY A 137 -0.35 21.65 -1.62
N THR A 138 -0.81 22.61 -0.82
CA THR A 138 -1.61 22.35 0.38
C THR A 138 -3.06 22.64 0.02
N PRO A 139 -3.81 21.70 -0.61
CA PRO A 139 -5.22 21.92 -0.83
C PRO A 139 -5.93 22.06 0.53
N ASP A 140 -7.06 22.76 0.56
CA ASP A 140 -7.98 22.67 1.69
C ASP A 140 -8.30 21.18 1.93
N ARG A 141 -7.85 20.63 3.06
CA ARG A 141 -7.94 19.19 3.34
C ARG A 141 -9.20 18.91 4.13
N VAL A 142 -9.94 17.90 3.68
CA VAL A 142 -11.05 17.29 4.42
C VAL A 142 -10.76 15.81 4.56
N THR A 143 -10.87 15.28 5.78
CA THR A 143 -10.80 13.84 6.04
C THR A 143 -12.22 13.30 6.20
N THR A 144 -12.56 12.26 5.45
CA THR A 144 -13.85 11.57 5.52
C THR A 144 -13.62 10.07 5.76
N TYR A 145 -14.58 9.43 6.43
CA TYR A 145 -14.54 8.00 6.72
C TYR A 145 -15.75 7.32 6.08
N HIS A 146 -15.52 6.13 5.54
CA HIS A 146 -16.50 5.38 4.75
C HIS A 146 -16.38 3.90 5.06
N MET A 147 -17.49 3.18 4.93
CA MET A 147 -17.41 1.72 4.87
C MET A 147 -16.80 1.31 3.54
N ARG A 148 -15.79 0.43 3.59
CA ARG A 148 -15.05 -0.05 2.42
C ARG A 148 -15.99 -0.56 1.31
N ASP A 149 -16.95 -1.41 1.69
CA ASP A 149 -17.81 -2.10 0.73
C ASP A 149 -18.80 -1.13 0.06
N ASP A 150 -19.24 -0.09 0.77
CA ASP A 150 -20.14 0.93 0.23
C ASP A 150 -19.43 1.84 -0.78
N LEU A 151 -18.23 2.32 -0.44
CA LEU A 151 -17.41 3.10 -1.37
C LEU A 151 -17.02 2.28 -2.60
N ALA A 152 -16.64 1.02 -2.42
CA ALA A 152 -16.32 0.11 -3.51
C ALA A 152 -17.53 -0.10 -4.44
N HIS A 153 -18.73 -0.27 -3.88
CA HIS A 153 -19.95 -0.38 -4.67
C HIS A 153 -20.24 0.89 -5.47
N GLY A 154 -20.07 2.07 -4.86
CA GLY A 154 -20.21 3.36 -5.54
C GLY A 154 -19.22 3.51 -6.70
N LEU A 155 -17.95 3.18 -6.49
CA LEU A 155 -16.92 3.22 -7.54
C LEU A 155 -17.20 2.21 -8.66
N GLN A 156 -17.64 0.99 -8.32
CA GLN A 156 -17.99 -0.03 -9.32
C GLN A 156 -19.09 0.46 -10.26
N TYR A 157 -20.13 1.12 -9.73
CA TYR A 157 -21.15 1.73 -10.57
C TYR A 157 -20.53 2.67 -11.61
N PHE A 158 -19.65 3.58 -11.20
CA PHE A 158 -19.04 4.53 -12.13
C PHE A 158 -18.06 3.90 -13.11
N THR A 159 -17.38 2.79 -12.79
CA THR A 159 -16.48 2.12 -13.76
C THR A 159 -17.19 1.69 -15.05
N GLU A 160 -18.50 1.44 -15.00
CA GLU A 160 -19.31 1.07 -16.16
C GLU A 160 -19.91 2.28 -16.90
N HIS A 161 -19.88 3.47 -16.29
CA HIS A 161 -20.66 4.64 -16.74
C HIS A 161 -19.83 5.90 -17.01
N ALA A 162 -18.65 6.04 -16.41
CA ALA A 162 -17.84 7.25 -16.46
C ALA A 162 -16.34 6.94 -16.58
N ALA A 163 -15.65 7.68 -17.45
CA ALA A 163 -14.18 7.61 -17.55
C ALA A 163 -13.47 8.40 -16.43
N VAL A 164 -14.13 9.41 -15.87
CA VAL A 164 -13.61 10.28 -14.81
C VAL A 164 -14.70 10.50 -13.76
N VAL A 165 -14.33 10.33 -12.50
CA VAL A 165 -15.22 10.51 -11.35
C VAL A 165 -14.66 11.60 -10.45
N ALA A 166 -15.48 12.58 -10.10
CA ALA A 166 -15.17 13.56 -9.06
C ALA A 166 -15.55 12.98 -7.70
N PHE A 167 -14.62 13.10 -6.74
CA PHE A 167 -14.93 12.96 -5.33
C PHE A 167 -15.09 14.36 -4.73
N GLY A 168 -16.30 14.69 -4.28
CA GLY A 168 -16.64 16.00 -3.74
C GLY A 168 -17.03 15.94 -2.27
N TYR A 169 -16.92 17.10 -1.60
CA TYR A 169 -17.36 17.30 -0.22
C TYR A 169 -18.20 18.57 -0.11
N ASP A 170 -19.44 18.42 0.33
CA ASP A 170 -20.33 19.52 0.69
C ASP A 170 -20.18 19.84 2.17
N ALA A 171 -19.57 20.99 2.48
CA ALA A 171 -19.35 21.44 3.84
C ALA A 171 -20.64 21.85 4.58
N ALA A 172 -21.68 22.28 3.86
CA ALA A 172 -22.94 22.70 4.47
C ALA A 172 -23.72 21.49 4.97
N GLU A 173 -23.76 20.42 4.16
CA GLU A 173 -24.47 19.19 4.50
C GLU A 173 -23.59 18.17 5.25
N THR A 174 -22.27 18.42 5.31
CA THR A 174 -21.27 17.46 5.81
C THR A 174 -21.44 16.14 5.06
N GLU A 175 -21.39 16.21 3.72
CA GLU A 175 -21.72 15.08 2.85
C GLU A 175 -20.62 14.91 1.80
N CYS A 176 -20.08 13.70 1.70
CA CYS A 176 -19.23 13.34 0.57
C CYS A 176 -20.06 12.70 -0.53
N TYR A 177 -19.60 12.87 -1.76
CA TYR A 177 -20.25 12.30 -2.92
C TYR A 177 -19.26 11.91 -4.01
N LEU A 178 -19.70 10.95 -4.83
CA LEU A 178 -19.10 10.63 -6.11
C LEU A 178 -20.04 11.08 -7.21
N GLU A 179 -19.51 11.76 -8.23
CA GLU A 179 -20.26 12.15 -9.42
C GLU A 179 -19.41 12.00 -10.69
N GLU A 180 -20.08 11.73 -11.80
CA GLU A 180 -19.43 11.70 -13.11
C GLU A 180 -18.97 13.10 -13.52
N ILE A 181 -17.74 13.22 -14.05
CA ILE A 181 -17.32 14.42 -14.75
C ILE A 181 -17.60 14.24 -16.24
N THR A 182 -18.59 14.97 -16.75
CA THR A 182 -18.80 15.08 -18.19
C THR A 182 -17.72 16.00 -18.79
N THR A 183 -16.80 15.43 -19.57
CA THR A 183 -15.75 16.20 -20.27
C THR A 183 -16.22 16.79 -21.60
N GLY A 184 -17.48 16.56 -21.99
CA GLY A 184 -18.11 17.14 -23.19
C GLY A 184 -18.78 18.49 -22.92
N GLU A 185 -18.79 19.38 -23.92
CA GLU A 185 -19.39 20.73 -23.85
C GLU A 185 -20.94 20.76 -23.68
N ALA A 186 -21.61 19.61 -23.76
CA ALA A 186 -23.06 19.54 -23.59
C ALA A 186 -23.40 19.17 -22.14
N PRO A 187 -24.17 20.00 -21.40
CA PRO A 187 -24.60 19.65 -20.06
C PRO A 187 -25.56 18.44 -20.12
N SER A 188 -25.25 17.39 -19.36
CA SER A 188 -26.21 16.33 -19.07
C SER A 188 -27.37 16.92 -18.24
N GLU A 189 -28.61 16.68 -18.65
CA GLU A 189 -29.80 17.14 -17.90
C GLU A 189 -30.00 16.38 -16.57
N ALA A 190 -29.29 15.26 -16.36
CA ALA A 190 -29.32 14.48 -15.12
C ALA A 190 -27.89 14.19 -14.64
N THR A 191 -27.56 14.65 -13.43
CA THR A 191 -26.33 14.27 -12.72
C THR A 191 -26.66 13.13 -11.75
N THR A 192 -26.11 11.95 -12.03
CA THR A 192 -26.16 10.83 -11.07
C THR A 192 -25.11 11.05 -10.00
N ARG A 193 -25.55 11.12 -8.74
CA ARG A 193 -24.68 11.31 -7.59
C ARG A 193 -24.83 10.15 -6.62
N TYR A 194 -23.72 9.47 -6.32
CA TYR A 194 -23.66 8.56 -5.18
C TYR A 194 -23.31 9.38 -3.94
N ARG A 195 -24.14 9.24 -2.89
CA ARG A 195 -24.01 9.97 -1.64
C ARG A 195 -23.53 9.02 -0.55
N CYS A 196 -22.47 9.38 0.16
CA CYS A 196 -22.06 8.60 1.31
C CYS A 196 -23.11 8.71 2.43
N PRO A 197 -23.51 7.60 3.07
CA PRO A 197 -24.42 7.65 4.21
C PRO A 197 -23.83 8.48 5.37
N ARG A 198 -24.60 9.46 5.87
CA ARG A 198 -24.19 10.41 6.93
C ARG A 198 -23.76 9.73 8.24
N GLU A 199 -24.31 8.55 8.53
CA GLU A 199 -24.01 7.76 9.73
C GLU A 199 -22.56 7.25 9.76
N GLN A 200 -21.89 7.18 8.61
CA GLN A 200 -20.50 6.71 8.48
C GLN A 200 -19.46 7.79 8.82
N GLN A 201 -19.87 9.06 8.83
CA GLN A 201 -19.01 10.18 9.19
C GLN A 201 -18.99 10.48 10.69
N ALA A 202 -19.98 9.99 11.45
CA ALA A 202 -20.17 10.37 12.85
C ALA A 202 -19.33 9.56 13.86
N SER A 203 -18.48 8.63 13.41
CA SER A 203 -17.66 7.79 14.29
C SER A 203 -16.16 8.03 14.09
N SER A 204 -15.66 9.18 14.56
CA SER A 204 -14.39 9.26 15.30
C SER A 204 -14.11 10.69 15.76
N VAL A 205 -13.92 10.81 17.07
CA VAL A 205 -13.42 11.98 17.81
C VAL A 205 -12.10 12.45 17.15
N PRO A 206 -11.77 13.76 17.14
CA PRO A 206 -10.46 14.20 16.66
C PRO A 206 -9.36 13.53 17.49
N SER A 207 -8.51 12.74 16.85
CA SER A 207 -7.25 12.31 17.47
C SER A 207 -6.42 13.56 17.76
N GLU A 208 -6.11 13.76 19.04
CA GLU A 208 -5.31 14.87 19.53
C GLU A 208 -4.02 15.05 18.71
N SER A 209 -3.67 16.31 18.48
CA SER A 209 -2.41 16.73 17.86
C SER A 209 -1.22 15.95 18.41
N VAL A 210 -0.58 15.16 17.54
CA VAL A 210 0.82 14.79 17.74
C VAL A 210 1.62 16.08 17.67
N ARG A 211 2.04 16.56 18.85
CA ARG A 211 2.96 17.69 19.00
C ARG A 211 4.20 17.44 18.14
N THR A 212 4.43 18.31 17.18
CA THR A 212 5.72 18.48 16.51
C THR A 212 6.75 18.85 17.57
N ALA A 213 7.65 17.93 17.90
CA ALA A 213 8.92 18.26 18.51
C ALA A 213 9.84 18.74 17.38
N LEU A 214 10.16 20.03 17.37
CA LEU A 214 11.25 20.59 16.58
C LEU A 214 12.46 20.82 17.52
N PRO A 215 13.70 20.71 17.02
CA PRO A 215 14.90 21.11 17.75
C PRO A 215 14.96 22.63 17.99
#